data_AF-A0A935A712-F1
#
_entry.id   AF-A0A935A712-F1
#
_cell.length_a   1.000
_cell.length_b   1.000
_cell.length_c   1.000
_cell.angle_alpha   90.00
_cell.angle_beta   90.00
_cell.angle_gamma   90.00
#
_symmetry.space_group_name_H-M   'P 1'
#
loop_
_entity.id
_entity.type
_entity.pdbx_description
1 polymer ?
#
loop_
_entity_poly.entity_id
_entity_poly.type
_entity_poly.pdbx_seq_one_letter_code
_entity_poly.pdbx_strand_id
1 'polypeptide(L)'
;MENPPFGFVVIFLLFSFLFISNSYKLWFKTEEYYKDLYASLTNEKIPLPFKGFFLKRLEKKQSWLFWQKAFSLLGIVAVIGMDVLVLMAYIK
;
A
#
# COMPACT_ATOMS: atom_id res chain seq x y z
N MET A 1 -28.67 13.55 -2.93
CA MET A 1 -27.24 13.26 -2.67
C MET A 1 -26.50 13.85 -3.84
N GLU A 2 -25.56 14.75 -3.62
CA GLU A 2 -24.73 15.29 -4.70
C GLU A 2 -23.74 14.21 -5.14
N ASN A 3 -23.54 14.09 -6.46
CA ASN A 3 -22.57 13.16 -7.01
C ASN A 3 -21.16 13.61 -6.62
N PRO A 4 -20.24 12.67 -6.34
CA PRO A 4 -18.86 13.01 -6.06
C PRO A 4 -18.27 13.81 -7.24
N PRO A 5 -17.50 14.88 -6.99
CA PRO A 5 -16.87 15.64 -8.05
C PRO A 5 -16.00 14.75 -8.94
N PHE A 6 -16.03 14.94 -10.26
CA PHE A 6 -15.23 14.14 -11.20
C PHE A 6 -13.74 14.12 -10.82
N GLY A 7 -13.19 15.28 -10.44
CA GLY A 7 -11.78 15.37 -9.99
C GLY A 7 -11.48 14.51 -8.77
N PHE A 8 -12.42 14.42 -7.81
CA PHE A 8 -12.29 13.53 -6.66
C PHE A 8 -12.25 12.06 -7.10
N VAL A 9 -13.18 11.65 -7.97
CA VAL A 9 -13.24 10.27 -8.49
C VAL A 9 -11.95 9.88 -9.21
N VAL A 10 -11.44 10.76 -10.08
CA VAL A 10 -10.18 10.50 -10.80
C VAL A 10 -9.01 10.35 -9.85
N ILE A 11 -8.85 11.28 -8.90
CA ILE A 11 -7.76 11.22 -7.91
C ILE A 11 -7.86 9.96 -7.05
N PHE A 12 -9.09 9.61 -6.62
CA PHE A 12 -9.35 8.41 -5.85
C PHE A 12 -8.89 7.14 -6.59
N LEU A 13 -9.35 6.97 -7.83
CA LEU A 13 -8.98 5.81 -8.67
C LEU A 13 -7.48 5.75 -8.97
N LEU A 14 -6.81 6.90 -9.12
CA LEU A 14 -5.35 6.95 -9.27
C LEU A 14 -4.64 6.45 -8.00
N PHE A 15 -5.10 6.83 -6.81
CA PHE A 15 -4.55 6.30 -5.56
C PHE A 15 -4.84 4.81 -5.39
N SER A 16 -6.05 4.35 -5.73
CA SER A 16 -6.41 2.93 -5.76
C SER A 16 -5.46 2.14 -6.68
N PHE A 17 -5.22 2.65 -7.89
CA PHE A 17 -4.28 2.06 -8.84
C PHE A 17 -2.84 1.98 -8.28
N LEU A 18 -2.34 3.07 -7.67
CA LEU A 18 -1.02 3.09 -7.05
C LEU A 18 -0.91 2.07 -5.91
N PHE A 19 -1.95 1.95 -5.08
CA PHE A 19 -2.00 0.97 -4.00
C PHE A 19 -1.96 -0.48 -4.53
N ILE A 20 -2.77 -0.78 -5.54
CA ILE A 20 -2.83 -2.11 -6.16
C ILE A 20 -1.50 -2.43 -6.85
N SER A 21 -0.89 -1.48 -7.56
CA SER A 21 0.41 -1.65 -8.22
C SER A 21 1.54 -1.95 -7.21
N ASN A 22 1.55 -1.24 -6.07
CA ASN A 22 2.50 -1.51 -5.00
C ASN A 22 2.24 -2.87 -4.33
N SER A 23 0.98 -3.23 -4.14
CA SER A 23 0.62 -4.57 -3.66
C SER A 23 1.08 -5.64 -4.64
N TYR A 24 0.91 -5.46 -5.96
CA TYR A 24 1.44 -6.40 -6.95
C TYR A 24 2.95 -6.61 -6.81
N LYS A 25 3.73 -5.53 -6.67
CA LYS A 25 5.19 -5.63 -6.42
C LYS A 25 5.50 -6.40 -5.13
N LEU A 26 4.77 -6.16 -4.05
CA LEU A 26 4.93 -6.91 -2.80
C LEU A 26 4.71 -8.42 -2.99
N TRP A 27 3.69 -8.80 -3.77
CA TRP A 27 3.29 -10.20 -3.93
C TRP A 27 4.18 -11.00 -4.88
N PHE A 28 4.64 -10.37 -5.97
CA PHE A 28 5.38 -11.04 -7.06
C PHE A 28 6.86 -10.65 -7.15
N LYS A 29 7.25 -9.49 -6.62
CA LYS A 29 8.64 -8.99 -6.60
C LYS A 29 9.15 -8.83 -5.17
N THR A 30 8.81 -9.79 -4.32
CA THR A 30 9.02 -9.74 -2.88
C THR A 30 10.48 -9.50 -2.46
N GLU A 31 11.45 -10.10 -3.17
CA GLU A 31 12.88 -9.91 -2.88
C GLU A 31 13.39 -8.51 -3.23
N GLU A 32 13.01 -8.01 -4.41
CA GLU A 32 13.33 -6.67 -4.88
C GLU A 32 12.73 -5.63 -3.92
N TYR A 33 11.44 -5.80 -3.59
CA TYR A 33 10.72 -4.96 -2.64
C TYR A 33 11.36 -4.95 -1.24
N TYR A 34 11.78 -6.12 -0.73
CA TYR A 34 12.44 -6.21 0.56
C TYR A 34 13.79 -5.48 0.56
N LYS A 35 14.61 -5.66 -0.50
CA LYS A 35 15.89 -4.98 -0.64
C LYS A 35 15.74 -3.47 -0.75
N ASP A 36 14.80 -3.00 -1.56
CA ASP A 36 14.54 -1.56 -1.74
C ASP A 36 14.07 -0.92 -0.44
N LEU A 37 13.20 -1.59 0.31
CA LEU A 37 12.73 -1.12 1.60
C LEU A 37 13.85 -1.09 2.64
N TYR A 38 14.66 -2.14 2.71
CA TYR A 38 15.81 -2.18 3.62
C TYR A 38 16.80 -1.06 3.29
N ALA A 39 17.16 -0.89 2.02
CA ALA A 39 18.05 0.18 1.55
C ALA A 39 17.50 1.57 1.92
N SER A 40 16.20 1.79 1.70
CA SER A 40 15.52 3.03 2.06
C SER A 40 15.61 3.30 3.56
N LEU A 41 15.39 2.27 4.39
CA LEU A 41 15.43 2.35 5.86
C LEU A 41 16.85 2.53 6.41
N THR A 42 17.86 2.03 5.72
CA THR A 42 19.27 2.19 6.11
C THR A 42 19.85 3.55 5.75
N ASN A 43 19.21 4.31 4.85
CA ASN A 43 19.63 5.66 4.46
C ASN A 43 19.72 6.58 5.69
N GLU A 44 20.72 7.46 5.74
CA GLU A 44 21.06 8.28 6.92
C GLU A 44 19.95 9.26 7.32
N LYS A 45 19.01 9.54 6.41
CA LYS A 45 17.96 10.55 6.58
C LYS A 45 16.81 10.15 7.50
N ILE A 46 16.74 8.91 7.97
CA ILE A 46 15.60 8.43 8.76
C ILE A 46 15.88 8.60 10.26
N PRO A 47 15.10 9.45 10.97
CA PRO A 47 15.32 9.67 12.39
C PRO A 47 15.01 8.43 13.22
N LEU A 48 15.81 8.21 14.27
CA LEU A 48 15.45 7.29 15.36
C LEU A 48 14.27 7.88 16.15
N PRO A 49 13.32 7.07 16.65
CA PRO A 49 13.37 5.62 16.79
C PRO A 49 12.80 4.82 15.60
N PHE A 50 12.26 5.51 14.59
CA PHE A 50 11.55 4.87 13.46
C PHE A 50 12.44 3.87 12.72
N LYS A 51 13.69 4.28 12.42
CA LYS A 51 14.69 3.40 11.79
C LYS A 51 14.83 2.07 12.52
N GLY A 52 15.05 2.11 13.84
CA GLY A 52 15.23 0.91 14.67
C GLY A 52 13.97 0.04 14.76
N PHE A 53 12.79 0.66 14.89
CA PHE A 53 11.52 -0.06 14.92
C PHE A 53 11.26 -0.85 13.62
N PHE A 54 11.45 -0.22 12.46
CA PHE A 54 11.21 -0.87 11.17
C PHE A 54 12.28 -1.90 10.83
N LEU A 55 13.56 -1.63 11.10
CA LEU A 55 14.65 -2.60 10.87
C LEU A 55 14.46 -3.86 11.72
N LYS A 56 14.13 -3.72 13.01
CA LYS A 56 13.87 -4.87 13.90
C LYS A 56 12.73 -5.77 13.39
N ARG A 57 11.73 -5.18 12.75
CA ARG A 57 10.63 -5.93 12.15
C ARG A 57 11.04 -6.62 10.85
N LEU A 58 11.98 -6.06 10.09
CA LEU A 58 12.53 -6.67 8.88
C LEU A 58 13.48 -7.83 9.15
N GLU A 59 14.17 -7.86 10.30
CA GLU A 59 15.05 -8.98 10.70
C GLU A 59 14.35 -10.35 10.59
N LYS A 60 13.07 -10.42 10.98
CA LYS A 60 12.23 -11.61 10.80
C LYS A 60 11.51 -11.59 9.46
N LYS A 61 12.28 -11.69 8.37
CA LYS A 61 11.79 -11.60 6.98
C LYS A 61 10.51 -12.40 6.71
N GLN A 62 10.43 -13.68 7.07
CA GLN A 62 9.23 -14.49 6.82
C GLN A 62 7.99 -13.97 7.53
N SER A 63 8.11 -13.58 8.81
CA SER A 63 6.99 -13.03 9.57
C SER A 63 6.56 -11.68 9.01
N TRP A 64 7.53 -10.84 8.65
CA TRP A 64 7.25 -9.56 8.01
C TRP A 64 6.50 -9.73 6.69
N LEU A 65 6.94 -10.66 5.84
CA LEU A 65 6.28 -10.98 4.57
C LEU A 65 4.86 -11.48 4.76
N PHE A 66 4.64 -12.37 5.74
CA PHE A 66 3.31 -12.87 6.06
C PHE A 66 2.37 -11.72 6.43
N TRP A 67 2.76 -10.88 7.39
CA TRP A 67 1.93 -9.76 7.84
C TRP A 67 1.73 -8.71 6.75
N GLN A 68 2.76 -8.40 5.97
CA GLN A 68 2.65 -7.49 4.81
C GLN A 68 1.63 -7.99 3.80
N LYS A 69 1.67 -9.28 3.42
CA LYS A 69 0.70 -9.85 2.48
C LYS A 69 -0.71 -9.89 3.08
N ALA A 70 -0.85 -10.23 4.36
CA ALA A 70 -2.14 -10.22 5.05
C ALA A 70 -2.77 -8.81 5.08
N PHE A 71 -2.01 -7.79 5.47
CA PHE A 71 -2.50 -6.40 5.47
C PHE A 71 -2.75 -5.87 4.06
N SER A 72 -1.89 -6.21 3.10
CA SER A 72 -2.09 -5.88 1.68
C SER A 72 -3.39 -6.49 1.15
N LEU A 73 -3.71 -7.74 1.48
CA LEU A 73 -4.96 -8.38 1.07
C LEU A 73 -6.18 -7.65 1.63
N LEU A 74 -6.18 -7.31 2.92
CA LEU A 74 -7.25 -6.52 3.54
C LEU A 74 -7.41 -5.16 2.84
N GLY A 75 -6.29 -4.49 2.56
CA GLY A 75 -6.28 -3.23 1.84
C GLY A 75 -6.82 -3.35 0.41
N ILE A 76 -6.46 -4.42 -0.32
CA ILE A 76 -6.98 -4.68 -1.68
C ILE A 76 -8.51 -4.81 -1.65
N VAL A 77 -9.04 -5.60 -0.71
CA VAL A 77 -10.49 -5.79 -0.56
C VAL A 77 -11.19 -4.46 -0.26
N ALA A 78 -10.62 -3.67 0.66
CA ALA A 78 -11.18 -2.36 1.01
C ALA A 78 -11.15 -1.38 -0.18
N VAL A 79 -10.03 -1.30 -0.91
CA VAL A 79 -9.86 -0.41 -2.05
C VAL A 79 -10.83 -0.77 -3.17
N ILE A 80 -10.92 -2.05 -3.55
CA ILE A 80 -11.86 -2.51 -4.59
C ILE A 80 -13.31 -2.23 -4.17
N GLY A 81 -13.66 -2.49 -2.90
CA GLY A 81 -14.99 -2.18 -2.39
C GLY A 81 -15.32 -0.69 -2.49
N MET A 82 -14.37 0.17 -2.14
CA MET A 82 -14.55 1.62 -2.25
C MET A 82 -14.59 2.11 -3.69
N ASP A 83 -13.79 1.56 -4.60
CA ASP A 83 -13.83 1.89 -6.02
C ASP A 83 -15.23 1.66 -6.59
N VAL A 84 -15.85 0.52 -6.26
CA VAL A 84 -17.24 0.20 -6.66
C VAL A 84 -18.22 1.23 -6.11
N LEU A 85 -18.12 1.57 -4.82
CA LEU A 85 -19.03 2.53 -4.18
C LEU A 85 -18.88 3.94 -4.76
N VAL A 86 -17.64 4.39 -5.01
CA VAL A 86 -17.35 5.70 -5.58
C VAL A 86 -17.87 5.79 -7.02
N LEU A 87 -17.65 4.75 -7.83
CA LEU A 87 -18.15 4.70 -9.20
C LEU A 87 -19.69 4.65 -9.24
N MET A 88 -20.32 3.85 -8.37
CA MET A 88 -21.77 3.84 -8.23
C MET A 88 -22.33 5.20 -7.84
N ALA A 89 -21.69 5.88 -6.90
CA ALA A 89 -22.10 7.22 -6.48
C ALA A 89 -21.91 8.28 -7.57
N TYR A 90 -20.92 8.11 -8.46
CA TYR A 90 -20.64 9.03 -9.56
C TYR A 90 -21.63 8.91 -10.73
N ILE A 91 -22.00 7.68 -11.08
CA ILE A 91 -22.88 7.38 -12.23
C ILE A 91 -24.36 7.58 -11.89
N LYS A 92 -24.72 7.45 -10.61
CA LYS A 92 -26.07 7.65 -10.10
C LYS A 92 -26.56 9.09 -10.28
#